data_AF-A0A1H3JZ46-F1
#
_entry.id   AF-A0A1H3JZ46-F1
#
_cell.length_a   1.000
_cell.length_b   1.000
_cell.length_c   1.000
_cell.angle_alpha   90.00
_cell.angle_beta   90.00
_cell.angle_gamma   90.00
#
_symmetry.space_group_name_H-M   'P 1'
#
loop_
_entity.id
_entity.type
_entity.pdbx_description
1 polymer ?
#
loop_
_entity_poly.entity_id
_entity_poly.type
_entity_poly.pdbx_seq_one_letter_code
_entity_poly.pdbx_strand_id
1 'polypeptide(L)'
;MARYSESFKISIMQKMMPPENQKVSTIAQETGMSEATLYKWKKEAKAKGIVIPDGETNAEQWSTQDKFQVVLETASLNETELAEYCRKKGLYVEQVQSLKNACLQANGGVAMIMALDRAIRNEGNDGGNSVYDSRGF
;
A
#
# COMPACT_ATOMS: atom_id res chain seq x y z
N MET A 1 -29.29 5.48 -21.98
CA MET A 1 -28.04 4.96 -21.37
C MET A 1 -27.52 3.84 -22.25
N ALA A 2 -26.29 3.94 -22.74
CA ALA A 2 -25.68 2.86 -23.52
C ALA A 2 -25.65 1.59 -22.65
N ARG A 3 -26.32 0.53 -23.10
CA ARG A 3 -26.26 -0.79 -22.46
C ARG A 3 -24.97 -1.46 -22.94
N TYR A 4 -23.94 -1.37 -22.11
CA TYR A 4 -22.74 -2.17 -22.29
C TYR A 4 -23.05 -3.62 -21.89
N SER A 5 -22.57 -4.60 -22.65
CA SER A 5 -22.69 -6.00 -22.27
C SER A 5 -21.82 -6.31 -21.05
N GLU A 6 -22.26 -7.27 -20.23
CA GLU A 6 -21.53 -7.66 -19.02
C GLU A 6 -20.13 -8.20 -19.37
N SER A 7 -20.01 -8.95 -20.46
CA SER A 7 -18.72 -9.45 -20.97
C SER A 7 -17.76 -8.33 -21.34
N PHE A 8 -18.27 -7.25 -21.94
CA PHE A 8 -17.47 -6.08 -22.26
C PHE A 8 -17.01 -5.35 -21.01
N LYS A 9 -17.92 -5.13 -20.03
CA LYS A 9 -17.57 -4.52 -18.74
C LYS A 9 -16.46 -5.31 -18.02
N ILE A 10 -16.56 -6.64 -18.00
CA ILE A 10 -15.56 -7.52 -17.39
C ILE A 10 -14.20 -7.39 -18.11
N SER A 11 -14.17 -7.41 -19.44
CA SER A 11 -12.94 -7.24 -20.21
C SER A 11 -12.23 -5.91 -19.91
N ILE A 12 -13.00 -4.83 -19.81
CA ILE A 12 -12.49 -3.50 -19.45
C ILE A 12 -11.96 -3.48 -18.00
N MET A 13 -12.66 -4.12 -17.08
CA MET A 13 -12.19 -4.23 -15.69
C MET A 13 -10.93 -5.08 -15.57
N GLN A 14 -10.78 -6.15 -16.35
CA GLN A 14 -9.56 -6.97 -16.39
C GLN A 14 -8.34 -6.16 -16.81
N LYS A 15 -8.49 -5.26 -17.81
CA LYS A 15 -7.43 -4.34 -18.22
C LYS A 15 -6.98 -3.41 -17.08
N MET A 16 -7.89 -3.02 -16.18
CA MET A 16 -7.59 -2.17 -15.02
C MET A 16 -6.98 -2.92 -13.82
N MET A 17 -6.97 -4.25 -13.86
CA MET A 17 -6.50 -5.10 -12.76
C MET A 17 -5.13 -5.69 -13.07
N PRO A 18 -4.41 -6.22 -12.06
CA PRO A 18 -3.22 -7.02 -12.30
C PRO A 18 -3.55 -8.24 -13.19
N PRO A 19 -2.69 -8.60 -14.16
CA PRO A 19 -1.33 -8.10 -14.39
C PRO A 19 -1.22 -6.84 -15.28
N GLU A 20 -2.28 -6.46 -16.00
CA GLU A 20 -2.22 -5.41 -17.03
C GLU A 20 -2.07 -4.00 -16.44
N ASN A 21 -2.76 -3.72 -15.31
CA ASN A 21 -2.72 -2.43 -14.61
C ASN A 21 -2.85 -1.19 -15.53
N GLN A 22 -3.65 -1.30 -16.59
CA GLN A 22 -3.75 -0.28 -17.62
C GLN A 22 -4.49 0.96 -17.08
N LYS A 23 -4.00 2.16 -17.42
CA LYS A 23 -4.57 3.43 -16.96
C LYS A 23 -5.97 3.64 -17.53
N VAL A 24 -6.85 4.25 -16.73
CA VAL A 24 -8.22 4.61 -17.14
C VAL A 24 -8.22 5.49 -18.39
N SER A 25 -7.28 6.44 -18.49
CA SER A 25 -7.13 7.31 -19.67
C SER A 25 -6.76 6.55 -20.94
N THR A 26 -5.87 5.56 -20.84
CA THR A 26 -5.47 4.70 -21.97
C THR A 26 -6.65 3.85 -22.44
N ILE A 27 -7.38 3.25 -21.50
CA ILE A 27 -8.58 2.48 -21.81
C ILE A 27 -9.66 3.36 -22.44
N ALA A 28 -9.85 4.59 -21.95
CA ALA A 28 -10.80 5.55 -22.52
C ALA A 28 -10.46 5.88 -23.98
N GLN A 29 -9.18 6.10 -24.30
CA GLN A 29 -8.71 6.34 -25.66
C GLN A 29 -8.89 5.12 -26.58
N GLU A 30 -8.59 3.92 -26.10
CA GLU A 30 -8.74 2.67 -26.88
C GLU A 30 -10.20 2.31 -27.15
N THR A 31 -11.08 2.55 -26.18
CA THR A 31 -12.47 2.06 -26.21
C THR A 31 -13.47 3.14 -26.62
N GLY A 32 -13.04 4.40 -26.69
CA GLY A 32 -13.91 5.56 -26.91
C GLY A 32 -14.87 5.82 -25.74
N MET A 33 -14.64 5.22 -24.57
CA MET A 33 -15.49 5.41 -23.39
C MET A 33 -15.09 6.66 -22.61
N SER A 34 -16.07 7.31 -21.98
CA SER A 34 -15.76 8.39 -21.05
C SER A 34 -15.04 7.85 -19.82
N GLU A 35 -13.98 8.54 -19.40
CA GLU A 35 -13.25 8.21 -18.18
C GLU A 35 -14.18 8.17 -16.95
N ALA A 36 -15.19 9.03 -16.89
CA ALA A 36 -16.20 9.05 -15.84
C ALA A 36 -16.93 7.70 -15.69
N THR A 37 -17.26 7.03 -16.80
CA THR A 37 -17.89 5.70 -16.78
C THR A 37 -16.94 4.64 -16.24
N LEU A 38 -15.67 4.70 -16.64
CA LEU A 38 -14.63 3.76 -16.21
C LEU A 38 -14.32 3.91 -14.71
N TYR A 39 -14.21 5.14 -14.21
CA TYR A 39 -14.08 5.41 -12.77
C TYR A 39 -15.29 4.95 -11.97
N LYS A 40 -16.50 5.10 -12.51
CA LYS A 40 -17.71 4.58 -11.87
C LYS A 40 -17.66 3.06 -11.71
N TRP A 41 -17.27 2.33 -12.76
CA TRP A 41 -17.16 0.87 -12.71
C TRP A 41 -16.08 0.40 -11.73
N LYS A 42 -14.96 1.11 -11.68
CA LYS A 42 -13.89 0.86 -10.71
C LYS A 42 -14.37 1.06 -9.27
N LYS A 43 -15.12 2.13 -8.99
CA LYS A 43 -15.73 2.40 -7.68
C LYS A 43 -16.74 1.32 -7.29
N GLU A 44 -17.59 0.89 -8.21
CA GLU A 44 -18.53 -0.22 -8.00
C GLU A 44 -17.82 -1.54 -7.70
N ALA A 45 -16.68 -1.80 -8.35
CA ALA A 45 -15.89 -3.00 -8.11
C ALA A 45 -15.21 -2.98 -6.75
N LYS A 46 -14.64 -1.84 -6.35
CA LYS A 46 -14.06 -1.62 -5.02
C LYS A 46 -15.10 -1.81 -3.92
N ALA A 47 -16.31 -1.30 -4.12
CA ALA A 47 -17.45 -1.51 -3.20
C ALA A 47 -17.86 -2.99 -3.07
N LYS A 48 -17.55 -3.82 -4.08
CA LYS A 48 -17.78 -5.28 -4.08
C LYS A 48 -16.57 -6.05 -3.54
N GLY A 49 -15.57 -5.38 -2.98
CA GLY A 49 -14.37 -6.01 -2.41
C GLY A 49 -13.30 -6.39 -3.45
N ILE A 50 -13.44 -5.98 -4.71
CA ILE A 50 -12.42 -6.21 -5.73
C ILE A 50 -11.34 -5.13 -5.60
N VAL A 51 -10.11 -5.56 -5.35
CA VAL A 51 -8.94 -4.66 -5.25
C VAL A 51 -8.56 -4.23 -6.66
N ILE A 52 -9.07 -3.07 -7.10
CA ILE A 52 -8.65 -2.43 -8.35
C ILE A 52 -7.66 -1.31 -8.01
N PRO A 53 -6.40 -1.38 -8.48
CA PRO A 53 -5.41 -0.37 -8.18
C PRO A 53 -5.88 1.01 -8.67
N ASP A 54 -5.80 2.00 -7.77
CA ASP A 54 -6.31 3.33 -8.05
C ASP A 54 -5.37 4.10 -8.99
N GLY A 55 -5.50 3.91 -10.32
CA GLY A 55 -4.65 4.45 -11.41
C GLY A 55 -4.44 5.97 -11.53
N GLU A 56 -4.51 6.70 -10.42
CA GLU A 56 -3.90 8.02 -10.26
C GLU A 56 -2.71 7.79 -9.34
N THR A 57 -1.52 8.22 -9.74
CA THR A 57 -0.22 8.06 -9.05
C THR A 57 -0.31 8.33 -7.55
N ASN A 58 -0.82 7.36 -6.82
CA ASN A 58 -0.81 7.25 -5.38
C ASN A 58 0.42 6.43 -5.06
N ALA A 59 1.17 6.85 -4.06
CA ALA A 59 2.34 6.14 -3.57
C ALA A 59 2.06 4.64 -3.28
N GLU A 60 0.79 4.24 -3.12
CA GLU A 60 0.35 2.84 -2.99
C GLU A 60 0.59 1.97 -4.23
N GLN A 61 0.68 2.53 -5.44
CA GLN A 61 0.87 1.77 -6.70
C GLN A 61 2.34 1.49 -7.04
N TRP A 62 3.29 2.09 -6.34
CA TRP A 62 4.70 1.87 -6.61
C TRP A 62 5.13 0.53 -6.04
N SER A 63 5.92 -0.21 -6.82
CA SER A 63 6.57 -1.40 -6.31
C SER A 63 7.44 -1.02 -5.10
N THR A 64 7.68 -1.96 -4.19
CA THR A 64 8.59 -1.72 -3.06
C THR A 64 9.98 -1.28 -3.53
N GLN A 65 10.40 -1.76 -4.71
CA GLN A 65 11.65 -1.36 -5.35
C GLN A 65 11.60 0.11 -5.82
N ASP A 66 10.53 0.56 -6.46
CA ASP A 66 10.39 1.95 -6.90
C ASP A 66 10.34 2.91 -5.71
N LYS A 67 9.63 2.51 -4.64
CA LYS A 67 9.59 3.26 -3.37
C LYS A 67 10.99 3.42 -2.78
N PHE A 68 11.74 2.32 -2.73
CA PHE A 68 13.12 2.32 -2.25
C PHE A 68 14.03 3.19 -3.12
N GLN A 69 13.93 3.08 -4.44
CA GLN A 69 14.71 3.87 -5.39
C GLN A 69 14.47 5.37 -5.19
N VAL A 70 13.22 5.80 -5.04
CA VAL A 70 12.89 7.20 -4.79
C VAL A 70 13.43 7.68 -3.45
N VAL A 71 13.32 6.87 -2.38
CA VAL A 71 13.89 7.23 -1.07
C VAL A 71 15.41 7.37 -1.15
N LEU A 72 16.09 6.47 -1.88
CA LEU A 72 17.53 6.50 -2.08
C LEU A 72 17.99 7.72 -2.88
N GLU A 73 17.37 7.97 -4.04
CA GLU A 73 17.70 9.11 -4.91
C GLU A 73 17.44 10.46 -4.24
N THR A 74 16.46 10.52 -3.34
CA THR A 74 16.07 11.77 -2.67
C THR A 74 16.71 11.93 -1.28
N ALA A 75 17.52 10.98 -0.82
CA ALA A 75 18.07 10.98 0.54
C ALA A 75 18.96 12.20 0.83
N SER A 76 19.79 12.61 -0.13
CA SER A 76 20.75 13.72 -0.01
C SER A 76 20.25 15.04 -0.61
N LEU A 77 19.06 15.06 -1.23
CA LEU A 77 18.55 16.25 -1.90
C LEU A 77 18.02 17.27 -0.89
N ASN A 78 18.34 18.55 -1.12
CA ASN A 78 17.74 19.67 -0.41
C ASN A 78 16.31 19.97 -0.93
N GLU A 79 15.58 20.90 -0.30
CA GLU A 79 14.19 21.20 -0.66
C GLU A 79 14.01 21.65 -2.12
N THR A 80 14.98 22.41 -2.65
CA THR A 80 14.92 22.93 -4.03
C THR A 80 15.14 21.81 -5.03
N GLU A 81 16.16 20.97 -4.78
CA GLU A 81 16.48 19.81 -5.60
C GLU A 81 15.36 18.76 -5.55
N LEU A 82 14.73 18.58 -4.38
CA LEU A 82 13.58 17.69 -4.23
C LEU A 82 12.39 18.17 -5.05
N ALA A 83 12.10 19.48 -5.05
CA ALA A 83 11.04 20.06 -5.86
C ALA A 83 11.32 19.93 -7.37
N GLU A 84 12.57 20.06 -7.81
CA GLU A 84 12.98 19.79 -9.19
C GLU A 84 12.85 18.31 -9.57
N TYR A 85 13.32 17.42 -8.71
CA TYR A 85 13.19 15.98 -8.87
C TYR A 85 11.71 15.57 -9.03
N CYS A 86 10.86 16.10 -8.15
CA CYS A 86 9.42 15.87 -8.16
C CYS A 86 8.79 16.33 -9.48
N ARG A 87 9.12 17.54 -9.97
CA ARG A 87 8.64 18.05 -11.26
C ARG A 87 9.09 17.18 -12.44
N LYS A 88 10.34 16.70 -12.46
CA LYS A 88 10.88 15.83 -13.52
C LYS A 88 10.22 14.46 -13.55
N LYS A 89 9.90 13.91 -12.37
CA LYS A 89 9.35 12.55 -12.21
C LYS A 89 7.82 12.51 -12.13
N GLY A 90 7.16 13.67 -12.13
CA GLY A 90 5.70 13.77 -11.99
C GLY A 90 5.21 13.39 -10.60
N LEU A 91 6.01 13.69 -9.57
CA LEU A 91 5.75 13.34 -8.18
C LEU A 91 5.39 14.58 -7.36
N TYR A 92 4.70 14.37 -6.25
CA TYR A 92 4.50 15.41 -5.23
C TYR A 92 5.51 15.26 -4.10
N VAL A 93 6.00 16.39 -3.59
CA VAL A 93 6.97 16.43 -2.48
C VAL A 93 6.45 15.67 -1.25
N GLU A 94 5.16 15.83 -0.96
CA GLU A 94 4.47 15.17 0.15
C GLU A 94 4.50 13.63 0.02
N GLN A 95 4.46 13.10 -1.21
CA GLN A 95 4.55 11.65 -1.45
C GLN A 95 5.93 11.12 -1.12
N VAL A 96 6.98 11.84 -1.51
CA VAL A 96 8.37 11.47 -1.20
C VAL A 96 8.60 11.55 0.31
N GLN A 97 8.09 12.59 0.97
CA GLN A 97 8.17 12.72 2.42
C GLN A 97 7.44 11.58 3.15
N SER A 98 6.24 11.22 2.69
CA SER A 98 5.50 10.09 3.23
C SER A 98 6.28 8.77 3.09
N LEU A 99 6.97 8.55 1.96
CA LEU A 99 7.79 7.37 1.75
C LEU A 99 9.02 7.34 2.65
N LYS A 100 9.71 8.48 2.82
CA LYS A 100 10.81 8.61 3.77
C LYS A 100 10.36 8.27 5.20
N ASN A 101 9.22 8.82 5.62
CA ASN A 101 8.64 8.54 6.93
C ASN A 101 8.26 7.07 7.10
N ALA A 102 7.64 6.45 6.10
CA ALA A 102 7.32 5.03 6.11
C ALA A 102 8.59 4.15 6.22
N CYS A 103 9.66 4.50 5.50
CA CYS A 103 10.96 3.82 5.60
C CYS A 103 11.54 3.92 7.02
N LEU A 104 11.51 5.10 7.65
CA LEU A 104 12.00 5.28 9.02
C LEU A 104 11.19 4.50 10.06
N GLN A 105 9.88 4.38 9.85
CA GLN A 105 8.96 3.73 10.79
C GLN A 105 8.79 2.23 10.57
N ALA A 106 9.34 1.66 9.49
CA ALA A 106 9.13 0.26 9.11
C ALA A 106 9.49 -0.75 10.23
N ASN A 107 10.47 -0.42 11.08
CA ASN A 107 10.89 -1.27 12.19
C ASN A 107 10.22 -0.94 13.54
N GLY A 108 9.46 0.16 13.63
CA GLY A 108 8.86 0.63 14.88
C GLY A 108 7.83 -0.33 15.46
N GLY A 109 7.00 -0.96 14.61
CA GLY A 109 6.00 -1.95 15.04
C GLY A 109 6.59 -3.31 15.42
N VAL A 110 7.68 -3.73 14.75
CA VAL A 110 8.35 -5.01 15.00
C VAL A 110 9.02 -5.03 16.37
N ALA A 111 9.64 -3.91 16.77
CA ALA A 111 10.24 -3.76 18.09
C ALA A 111 9.21 -3.88 19.22
N MET A 112 8.01 -3.34 19.04
CA MET A 112 6.92 -3.44 20.02
C MET A 112 6.37 -4.87 20.14
N ILE A 113 6.18 -5.56 19.01
CA ILE A 113 5.73 -6.97 19.01
C ILE A 113 6.79 -7.86 19.68
N MET A 114 8.07 -7.66 19.39
CA MET A 114 9.17 -8.40 20.03
C MET A 114 9.27 -8.12 21.53
N ALA A 115 9.01 -6.88 21.96
CA ALA A 115 8.98 -6.51 23.37
C ALA A 115 7.80 -7.15 24.11
N LEU A 116 6.62 -7.18 23.47
CA LEU A 116 5.43 -7.83 24.02
C LEU A 116 5.60 -9.35 24.12
N ASP A 117 6.13 -9.98 23.06
CA ASP A 117 6.43 -11.42 23.02
C ASP A 117 7.51 -11.81 24.05
N ARG A 118 8.47 -10.92 24.34
CA ARG A 118 9.45 -11.10 25.42
C ARG A 118 8.82 -10.96 26.81
N ALA A 119 7.89 -10.03 27.01
CA ALA A 119 7.18 -9.85 28.27
C ALA A 119 6.29 -11.06 28.59
N ILE A 120 5.54 -11.57 27.60
CA ILE A 120 4.71 -12.77 27.72
C ILE A 120 5.54 -14.01 28.08
N ARG A 121 6.73 -14.17 27.47
CA ARG A 121 7.65 -15.28 27.81
C ARG A 121 8.21 -15.20 29.23
N ASN A 122 8.45 -13.99 29.76
CA ASN A 122 8.98 -13.82 31.10
C ASN A 122 7.90 -14.04 32.19
N GLU A 123 6.65 -13.63 31.95
CA GLU A 123 5.54 -13.86 32.88
C GLU A 123 5.18 -15.36 33.03
N GLY A 124 5.45 -16.18 32.00
CA GLY A 124 5.25 -17.63 32.06
C GLY A 124 6.28 -18.41 32.90
N ASN A 125 7.36 -17.76 33.36
CA ASN A 125 8.44 -18.40 34.11
C ASN A 125 8.35 -18.21 35.64
N ASP A 126 7.48 -17.33 36.13
CA ASP A 126 7.37 -17.01 37.57
C ASP A 126 6.29 -17.85 38.31
N GLY A 127 5.61 -18.78 37.62
CA GLY A 127 4.54 -19.60 38.20
C GLY A 127 4.93 -21.00 38.71
N GLY A 128 6.22 -21.34 38.71
CA GLY A 128 6.67 -22.73 38.75
C GLY A 128 7.62 -23.13 39.88
N ASN A 129 7.51 -22.59 41.10
CA ASN A 129 8.06 -23.32 42.27
C ASN A 129 7.42 -22.88 43.60
N SER A 130 6.26 -23.41 43.90
CA SER A 130 5.80 -23.57 45.29
C SER A 130 4.72 -24.64 45.31
N VAL A 131 4.54 -25.29 46.46
CA VAL A 131 3.63 -26.43 46.72
C VAL A 131 4.24 -27.75 46.20
N TYR A 132 4.98 -28.54 46.99
CA TYR A 132 4.63 -29.13 48.28
C TYR A 132 5.90 -29.50 49.08
N ASP A 133 6.11 -28.90 50.25
CA ASP A 133 6.77 -29.58 51.37
C ASP A 133 6.13 -29.12 52.68
N SER A 134 5.07 -29.81 53.10
CA SER A 134 4.45 -29.70 54.42
C SER A 134 3.47 -30.85 54.62
N ARG A 135 4.01 -32.03 54.97
CA ARG A 135 3.31 -32.91 55.91
C ARG A 135 4.22 -33.08 57.11
N GLY A 136 3.94 -32.27 58.12
CA GLY A 136 4.40 -32.52 59.48
C GLY A 136 3.59 -33.64 60.13
N PHE A 137 4.25 -34.24 61.11
CA PHE A 137 3.82 -35.25 62.09
C PHE A 137 3.82 -36.71 61.65
#